data_AF-A0A4V2RE45-F1
#
_entry.id   AF-A0A4V2RE45-F1
#
_cell.length_a   1.000
_cell.length_b   1.000
_cell.length_c   1.000
_cell.angle_alpha   90.00
_cell.angle_beta   90.00
_cell.angle_gamma   90.00
#
_symmetry.space_group_name_H-M   'P 1'
#
loop_
_entity.id
_entity.type
_entity.pdbx_description
1 polymer ?
#
loop_
_entity_poly.entity_id
_entity_poly.type
_entity_poly.pdbx_seq_one_letter_code
_entity_poly.pdbx_strand_id
1 'polypeptide(L)'
;MLLQEEKKMKKFMLQIKESGLKEAILQSVNHKVAEIKETKDTYRSAIGQTVQTYKTVDGVFLGEVNRKLNIIAKKGIHTKQLHKGWVTIVLSRKKTNVLATVDEISRIEEMIDRLEGMENLRLSEFYSFQVKYFEKKWLNNVIRWVEIHISTPREVISCD
;
A
#
# COMPACT_ATOMS: atom_id res chain seq x y z
N MET A 1 21.91 -26.09 -0.98
CA MET A 1 21.00 -26.71 0.02
C MET A 1 21.75 -27.58 1.02
N LEU A 2 22.48 -28.62 0.59
CA LEU A 2 23.26 -29.52 1.46
C LEU A 2 24.26 -28.79 2.39
N LEU A 3 24.99 -27.80 1.86
CA LEU A 3 25.97 -26.99 2.60
C LEU A 3 25.38 -26.16 3.75
N GLN A 4 24.09 -25.83 3.68
CA GLN A 4 23.38 -25.08 4.72
C GLN A 4 22.91 -26.00 5.85
N GLU A 5 22.48 -27.20 5.51
CA GLU A 5 22.07 -28.22 6.48
C GLU A 5 23.26 -28.73 7.28
N GLU A 6 24.41 -28.97 6.63
CA GLU A 6 25.65 -29.35 7.32
C GLU A 6 26.12 -28.29 8.33
N LYS A 7 26.02 -27.00 7.99
CA LYS A 7 26.37 -25.90 8.91
C LYS A 7 25.42 -25.83 10.10
N LYS A 8 24.11 -26.03 9.87
CA LYS A 8 23.10 -26.09 10.95
C LYS A 8 23.35 -27.26 11.89
N MET A 9 23.66 -28.43 11.33
CA MET A 9 24.00 -29.64 12.08
C MET A 9 25.26 -29.46 12.93
N LYS A 10 26.32 -28.88 12.36
CA LYS A 10 27.55 -28.58 13.12
C LYS A 10 27.30 -27.62 14.29
N LYS A 11 26.48 -26.59 14.09
CA LYS A 11 26.13 -25.62 15.14
C LYS A 11 25.32 -26.27 16.27
N PHE A 12 24.36 -27.13 15.94
CA PHE A 12 23.56 -27.86 16.92
C PHE A 12 24.40 -28.84 17.74
N MET A 13 25.32 -29.58 17.10
CA MET A 13 26.24 -30.49 17.79
C MET A 13 27.22 -29.75 18.72
N LEU A 14 27.63 -28.53 18.36
CA LEU A 14 28.45 -27.68 19.23
C LEU A 14 27.66 -27.26 20.49
N GLN A 15 26.40 -26.84 20.33
CA GLN A 15 25.53 -26.49 21.45
C GLN A 15 25.29 -27.67 22.41
N ILE A 16 25.13 -28.89 21.88
CA ILE A 16 25.01 -30.10 22.70
C ILE A 16 26.26 -30.31 23.56
N LYS A 17 27.46 -30.09 22.98
CA LYS A 17 28.73 -30.22 23.71
C LYS A 17 28.89 -29.18 24.81
N GLU A 18 28.40 -27.96 24.60
CA GLU A 18 28.61 -26.83 25.51
C GLU A 18 27.57 -26.73 26.63
N SER A 19 26.32 -27.07 26.34
CA SER A 19 25.19 -26.82 27.25
C SER A 19 24.38 -28.08 27.61
N GLY A 20 24.71 -29.21 26.99
CA GLY A 20 23.97 -30.46 27.14
C GLY A 20 22.78 -30.57 26.20
N LEU A 21 22.31 -31.80 26.01
CA LEU A 21 21.27 -32.13 25.02
C LEU A 21 19.93 -31.44 25.31
N LYS A 22 19.55 -31.32 26.59
CA LYS A 22 18.27 -30.69 27.00
C LYS A 22 18.23 -29.21 26.65
N GLU A 23 19.24 -28.45 27.05
CA GLU A 23 19.36 -27.02 26.76
C GLU A 23 19.45 -26.74 25.25
N ALA A 24 20.23 -27.54 24.51
CA ALA A 24 20.36 -27.40 23.06
C ALA A 24 19.02 -27.64 22.32
N ILE A 25 18.24 -28.64 22.75
CA ILE A 25 16.89 -28.88 22.22
C ILE A 25 15.97 -27.71 22.59
N LEU A 26 15.99 -27.23 23.84
CA LEU A 26 15.13 -26.14 24.30
C LEU A 26 15.41 -24.83 23.54
N GLN A 27 16.69 -24.50 23.33
CA GLN A 27 17.09 -23.31 22.55
C GLN A 27 16.68 -23.43 21.08
N SER A 28 16.86 -24.61 20.46
CA SER A 28 16.44 -24.86 19.08
C SER A 28 14.92 -24.73 18.91
N VAL A 29 14.14 -25.25 19.86
CA VAL A 29 12.68 -25.11 19.88
C VAL A 29 12.28 -23.64 20.07
N ASN A 30 12.86 -22.94 21.05
CA ASN A 30 12.55 -21.53 21.30
C ASN A 30 12.90 -20.63 20.10
N HIS A 31 14.01 -20.90 19.43
CA HIS A 31 14.40 -20.17 18.22
C HIS A 31 13.40 -20.40 17.08
N LYS A 32 12.99 -21.66 16.83
CA LYS A 32 11.93 -21.97 15.86
C LYS A 32 10.60 -21.31 16.20
N VAL A 33 10.22 -21.28 17.48
CA VAL A 33 9.00 -20.60 17.93
C VAL A 33 9.08 -19.09 17.69
N ALA A 34 10.24 -18.47 17.93
CA ALA A 34 10.47 -17.06 17.64
C ALA A 34 10.41 -16.77 16.13
N GLU A 35 11.08 -17.56 15.30
CA GLU A 35 11.01 -17.46 13.83
C GLU A 35 9.57 -17.60 13.33
N ILE A 36 8.79 -18.57 13.85
CA ILE A 36 7.38 -18.76 13.48
C ILE A 36 6.55 -17.54 13.90
N LYS A 37 6.80 -16.96 15.07
CA LYS A 37 6.06 -15.80 15.58
C LYS A 37 6.33 -14.56 14.72
N GLU A 38 7.59 -14.27 14.43
CA GLU A 38 8.02 -13.17 13.56
C GLU A 38 7.45 -13.32 12.14
N THR A 39 7.52 -14.53 11.59
CA THR A 39 6.93 -14.88 10.30
C THR A 39 5.42 -14.65 10.32
N LYS A 40 4.72 -15.12 11.37
CA LYS A 40 3.27 -14.94 11.53
C LYS A 40 2.88 -13.46 11.63
N ASP A 41 3.63 -12.64 12.35
CA ASP A 41 3.35 -11.21 12.50
C ASP A 41 3.58 -10.46 11.18
N THR A 42 4.60 -10.86 10.41
CA THR A 42 4.87 -10.34 9.05
C THR A 42 3.73 -10.71 8.09
N TYR A 43 3.30 -11.98 8.06
CA TYR A 43 2.16 -12.41 7.26
C TYR A 43 0.86 -11.73 7.67
N ARG A 44 0.61 -11.57 8.98
CA ARG A 44 -0.59 -10.89 9.48
C ARG A 44 -0.62 -9.42 9.06
N SER A 45 0.52 -8.75 9.07
CA SER A 45 0.66 -7.37 8.62
C SER A 45 0.45 -7.24 7.11
N ALA A 46 1.06 -8.12 6.32
CA ALA A 46 0.87 -8.19 4.86
C ALA A 46 -0.59 -8.50 4.47
N ILE A 47 -1.23 -9.45 5.16
CA ILE A 47 -2.65 -9.78 4.97
C ILE A 47 -3.52 -8.57 5.37
N GLY A 48 -3.22 -7.88 6.47
CA GLY A 48 -3.95 -6.68 6.89
C GLY A 48 -3.94 -5.57 5.84
N GLN A 49 -2.77 -5.28 5.25
CA GLN A 49 -2.60 -4.31 4.17
C GLN A 49 -3.31 -4.75 2.88
N THR A 50 -3.22 -6.03 2.55
CA THR A 50 -3.90 -6.63 1.38
C THR A 50 -5.42 -6.51 1.54
N VAL A 51 -5.96 -6.86 2.71
CA VAL A 51 -7.39 -6.79 3.02
C VAL A 51 -7.91 -5.35 2.98
N GLN A 52 -7.11 -4.33 3.30
CA GLN A 52 -7.51 -2.93 3.13
C GLN A 52 -7.60 -2.53 1.65
N THR A 53 -6.67 -2.99 0.82
CA THR A 53 -6.65 -2.70 -0.61
C THR A 53 -7.82 -3.35 -1.37
N TYR A 54 -8.25 -4.56 -1.00
CA TYR A 54 -9.36 -5.26 -1.68
C TYR A 54 -10.75 -4.91 -1.11
N LYS A 55 -10.86 -3.86 -0.29
CA LYS A 55 -12.16 -3.40 0.22
C LYS A 55 -12.87 -2.46 -0.74
N THR A 56 -14.19 -2.46 -0.59
CA THR A 56 -15.05 -1.42 -1.14
C THR A 56 -15.37 -0.42 -0.02
N VAL A 57 -15.14 0.86 -0.25
CA VAL A 57 -15.50 1.96 0.67
C VAL A 57 -16.53 2.84 -0.02
N ASP A 58 -17.71 2.99 0.60
CA ASP A 58 -18.82 3.81 0.08
C ASP A 58 -19.12 3.52 -1.43
N GLY A 59 -19.00 2.22 -1.79
CA GLY A 59 -19.22 1.71 -3.14
C GLY A 59 -18.03 1.85 -4.11
N VAL A 60 -16.89 2.42 -3.70
CA VAL A 60 -15.64 2.52 -4.48
C VAL A 60 -14.73 1.34 -4.16
N PHE A 61 -14.34 0.58 -5.17
CA PHE A 61 -13.42 -0.54 -5.00
C PHE A 61 -11.97 -0.04 -4.99
N LEU A 62 -11.34 -0.04 -3.82
CA LEU A 62 -10.01 0.55 -3.64
C LEU A 62 -8.91 -0.20 -4.40
N GLY A 63 -9.09 -1.49 -4.66
CA GLY A 63 -8.11 -2.30 -5.37
C GLY A 63 -7.92 -1.85 -6.82
N GLU A 64 -8.99 -1.34 -7.45
CA GLU A 64 -8.91 -0.75 -8.80
C GLU A 64 -8.07 0.54 -8.77
N VAL A 65 -8.31 1.39 -7.77
CA VAL A 65 -7.58 2.66 -7.58
C VAL A 65 -6.11 2.39 -7.31
N ASN A 66 -5.82 1.50 -6.37
CA ASN A 66 -4.46 1.14 -5.98
C ASN A 66 -3.64 0.61 -7.17
N ARG A 67 -4.24 -0.26 -7.98
CA ARG A 67 -3.59 -0.78 -9.19
C ARG A 67 -3.28 0.32 -10.19
N LYS A 68 -4.21 1.27 -10.40
CA LYS A 68 -4.00 2.40 -11.32
C LYS A 68 -2.90 3.34 -10.81
N LEU A 69 -2.89 3.64 -9.50
CA LEU A 69 -1.83 4.43 -8.86
C LEU A 69 -0.45 3.77 -9.01
N ASN A 70 -0.34 2.47 -8.74
CA ASN A 70 0.91 1.72 -8.93
C ASN A 70 1.41 1.72 -10.39
N ILE A 71 0.48 1.67 -11.36
CA ILE A 71 0.86 1.79 -12.77
C ILE A 71 1.41 3.19 -13.07
N ILE A 72 0.82 4.24 -12.51
CA ILE A 72 1.30 5.61 -12.67
C ILE A 72 2.67 5.77 -12.02
N ALA A 73 2.85 5.34 -10.76
CA ALA A 73 4.12 5.39 -10.05
C ALA A 73 5.25 4.68 -10.82
N LYS A 74 4.96 3.53 -11.43
CA LYS A 74 5.94 2.78 -12.23
C LYS A 74 6.26 3.45 -13.57
N LYS A 75 5.29 4.09 -14.22
CA LYS A 75 5.45 4.68 -15.57
C LYS A 75 5.88 6.14 -15.54
N GLY A 76 5.77 6.80 -14.41
CA GLY A 76 5.88 8.24 -14.27
C GLY A 76 4.62 8.98 -14.73
N ILE A 77 4.53 10.24 -14.35
CA ILE A 77 3.41 11.12 -14.70
C ILE A 77 3.67 11.76 -16.06
N HIS A 78 2.69 11.69 -16.97
CA HIS A 78 2.84 12.32 -18.29
C HIS A 78 2.94 13.85 -18.19
N THR A 79 3.81 14.47 -19.00
CA THR A 79 4.00 15.94 -19.05
C THR A 79 2.69 16.72 -19.25
N LYS A 80 1.75 16.19 -20.05
CA LYS A 80 0.42 16.80 -20.20
C LYS A 80 -0.38 16.84 -18.89
N GLN A 81 -0.24 15.82 -18.04
CA GLN A 81 -0.91 15.76 -16.74
C GLN A 81 -0.20 16.65 -15.71
N LEU A 82 1.13 16.76 -15.80
CA LEU A 82 1.90 17.73 -15.01
C LEU A 82 1.49 19.18 -15.35
N HIS A 83 1.40 19.54 -16.63
CA HIS A 83 0.93 20.87 -17.05
C HIS A 83 -0.52 21.15 -16.63
N LYS A 84 -1.37 20.11 -16.64
CA LYS A 84 -2.74 20.23 -16.15
C LYS A 84 -2.80 20.43 -14.62
N GLY A 85 -1.82 19.88 -13.89
CA GLY A 85 -1.75 19.90 -12.43
C GLY A 85 -2.57 18.80 -11.76
N TRP A 86 -3.09 17.82 -12.51
CA TRP A 86 -3.75 16.64 -11.92
C TRP A 86 -3.81 15.43 -12.85
N VAL A 87 -3.94 14.26 -12.23
CA VAL A 87 -4.19 12.96 -12.89
C VAL A 87 -5.59 12.47 -12.54
N THR A 88 -6.38 12.10 -13.55
CA THR A 88 -7.74 11.60 -13.37
C THR A 88 -7.78 10.08 -13.43
N ILE A 89 -8.39 9.45 -12.42
CA ILE A 89 -8.72 8.03 -12.36
C ILE A 89 -10.23 7.89 -12.46
N VAL A 90 -10.71 7.42 -13.62
CA VAL A 90 -12.13 7.11 -13.81
C VAL A 90 -12.48 5.83 -13.05
N LEU A 91 -13.60 5.85 -12.32
CA LEU A 91 -14.08 4.73 -11.52
C LEU A 91 -15.34 4.10 -12.13
N SER A 92 -15.59 2.84 -11.75
CA SER A 92 -16.81 2.10 -12.13
C SER A 92 -18.06 2.88 -11.74
N ARG A 93 -19.06 3.05 -12.63
CA ARG A 93 -20.26 3.88 -12.34
C ARG A 93 -21.05 3.41 -11.12
N LYS A 94 -21.70 4.34 -10.42
CA LYS A 94 -22.64 4.00 -9.34
C LYS A 94 -23.93 3.45 -9.96
N LYS A 95 -24.43 2.32 -9.43
CA LYS A 95 -25.73 1.75 -9.84
C LYS A 95 -26.91 2.57 -9.33
N THR A 96 -26.71 3.37 -8.29
CA THR A 96 -27.73 4.24 -7.72
C THR A 96 -27.60 5.66 -8.30
N ASN A 97 -28.71 6.40 -8.33
CA ASN A 97 -28.73 7.81 -8.76
C ASN A 97 -28.53 8.81 -7.59
N VAL A 98 -27.87 8.34 -6.53
CA VAL A 98 -27.66 9.10 -5.28
C VAL A 98 -26.20 9.52 -5.24
N LEU A 99 -25.96 10.83 -5.07
CA LEU A 99 -24.60 11.35 -4.92
C LEU A 99 -24.05 11.03 -3.53
N ALA A 100 -22.73 10.91 -3.42
CA ALA A 100 -22.06 10.73 -2.15
C ALA A 100 -22.25 11.97 -1.24
N THR A 101 -22.40 11.73 0.06
CA THR A 101 -22.41 12.79 1.08
C THR A 101 -21.00 13.33 1.32
N VAL A 102 -20.86 14.49 1.95
CA VAL A 102 -19.55 15.07 2.30
C VAL A 102 -18.72 14.12 3.17
N ASP A 103 -19.37 13.41 4.10
CA ASP A 103 -18.70 12.43 4.96
C ASP A 103 -18.23 11.20 4.18
N GLU A 104 -19.04 10.72 3.23
CA GLU A 104 -18.66 9.63 2.32
C GLU A 104 -17.47 10.04 1.44
N ILE A 105 -17.51 11.24 0.86
CA ILE A 105 -16.43 11.79 0.05
C ILE A 105 -15.13 11.84 0.87
N SER A 106 -15.19 12.39 2.08
CA SER A 106 -14.02 12.53 2.96
C SER A 106 -13.41 11.17 3.32
N ARG A 107 -14.24 10.16 3.63
CA ARG A 107 -13.76 8.80 3.90
C ARG A 107 -13.13 8.14 2.67
N ILE A 108 -13.72 8.33 1.48
CA ILE A 108 -13.16 7.81 0.23
C ILE A 108 -11.78 8.43 -0.01
N GLU A 109 -11.66 9.75 0.09
CA GLU A 109 -10.41 10.48 -0.11
C GLU A 109 -9.33 10.04 0.88
N GLU A 110 -9.66 9.97 2.16
CA GLU A 110 -8.75 9.52 3.22
C GLU A 110 -8.27 8.08 2.99
N MET A 111 -9.18 7.18 2.61
CA MET A 111 -8.84 5.79 2.36
C MET A 111 -7.98 5.62 1.10
N ILE A 112 -8.18 6.44 0.07
CA ILE A 112 -7.33 6.45 -1.13
C ILE A 112 -5.94 6.99 -0.81
N ASP A 113 -5.86 8.05 0.00
CA ASP A 113 -4.58 8.68 0.39
C ASP A 113 -3.65 7.73 1.17
N ARG A 114 -4.25 6.75 1.86
CA ARG A 114 -3.56 5.69 2.61
C ARG A 114 -3.21 4.45 1.78
N LEU A 115 -3.56 4.42 0.49
CA LEU A 115 -3.23 3.27 -0.35
C LEU A 115 -1.73 3.19 -0.62
N GLU A 116 -1.22 1.95 -0.69
CA GLU A 116 0.18 1.67 -1.04
C GLU A 116 0.60 2.33 -2.36
N GLY A 117 -0.28 2.33 -3.36
CA GLY A 117 -0.01 2.96 -4.65
C GLY A 117 0.12 4.48 -4.57
N MET A 118 -0.52 5.12 -3.59
CA MET A 118 -0.34 6.55 -3.33
C MET A 118 1.04 6.81 -2.72
N GLU A 119 1.44 5.97 -1.78
CA GLU A 119 2.78 6.03 -1.18
C GLU A 119 3.88 5.79 -2.23
N ASN A 120 3.71 4.77 -3.07
CA ASN A 120 4.63 4.50 -4.17
C ASN A 120 4.74 5.69 -5.13
N LEU A 121 3.64 6.41 -5.40
CA LEU A 121 3.65 7.60 -6.23
C LEU A 121 4.47 8.74 -5.58
N ARG A 122 4.32 8.95 -4.27
CA ARG A 122 5.11 9.92 -3.49
C ARG A 122 6.60 9.58 -3.46
N LEU A 123 6.92 8.29 -3.39
CA LEU A 123 8.31 7.82 -3.40
C LEU A 123 8.95 7.89 -4.79
N SER A 124 8.17 7.71 -5.86
CA SER A 124 8.65 7.78 -7.24
C SER A 124 8.85 9.20 -7.75
N GLU A 125 8.03 10.14 -7.27
CA GLU A 125 7.94 11.49 -7.82
C GLU A 125 7.93 12.50 -6.67
N PHE A 126 8.89 13.45 -6.66
CA PHE A 126 9.03 14.46 -5.62
C PHE A 126 8.02 15.61 -5.74
N TYR A 127 6.75 15.31 -5.99
CA TYR A 127 5.66 16.27 -5.97
C TYR A 127 4.84 16.16 -4.68
N SER A 128 4.15 17.24 -4.36
CA SER A 128 3.05 17.20 -3.38
C SER A 128 1.79 16.72 -4.08
N PHE A 129 1.07 15.81 -3.43
CA PHE A 129 -0.15 15.24 -3.99
C PHE A 129 -1.34 15.45 -3.08
N GLN A 130 -2.51 15.72 -3.68
CA GLN A 130 -3.78 15.80 -2.97
C GLN A 130 -4.85 14.98 -3.70
N VAL A 131 -5.50 14.08 -2.98
CA VAL A 131 -6.61 13.28 -3.50
C VAL A 131 -7.90 14.09 -3.42
N LYS A 132 -8.68 14.11 -4.51
CA LYS A 132 -10.06 14.62 -4.53
C LYS A 132 -10.99 13.67 -5.25
N TYR A 133 -12.13 13.37 -4.64
CA TYR A 133 -13.16 12.51 -5.20
C TYR A 133 -14.32 13.32 -5.76
N PHE A 134 -14.80 12.93 -6.93
CA PHE A 134 -15.85 13.64 -7.62
C PHE A 134 -16.94 12.68 -8.11
N GLU A 135 -18.18 13.15 -8.04
CA GLU A 135 -19.33 12.51 -8.64
C GLU A 135 -20.12 13.52 -9.47
N LYS A 136 -20.73 13.04 -10.56
CA LYS A 136 -21.66 13.81 -11.37
C LYS A 136 -22.80 12.92 -11.84
N LYS A 137 -24.03 13.42 -11.69
CA LYS A 137 -25.21 12.78 -12.29
C LYS A 137 -25.12 12.85 -13.81
N TRP A 138 -25.31 11.71 -14.46
CA TRP A 138 -25.34 11.59 -15.91
C TRP A 138 -26.45 10.62 -16.31
N LEU A 139 -27.55 11.17 -16.83
CA LEU A 139 -28.79 10.43 -17.07
C LEU A 139 -29.26 9.74 -15.77
N ASN A 140 -29.61 8.45 -15.84
CA ASN A 140 -30.04 7.63 -14.71
C ASN A 140 -28.88 7.01 -13.91
N ASN A 141 -27.64 7.46 -14.14
CA ASN A 141 -26.44 6.93 -13.48
C ASN A 141 -25.61 8.05 -12.85
N VAL A 142 -24.70 7.69 -11.95
CA VAL A 142 -23.66 8.59 -11.43
C VAL A 142 -22.31 8.17 -11.98
N ILE A 143 -21.65 9.11 -12.67
CA ILE A 143 -20.24 8.99 -13.06
C ILE A 143 -19.40 9.47 -11.89
N ARG A 144 -18.31 8.77 -11.62
CA ARG A 144 -17.39 9.11 -10.54
C ARG A 144 -15.95 8.93 -10.97
N TRP A 145 -15.09 9.77 -10.43
CA TRP A 145 -13.66 9.76 -10.68
C TRP A 145 -12.91 10.33 -9.49
N VAL A 146 -11.62 10.03 -9.43
CA VAL A 146 -10.69 10.60 -8.47
C VAL A 146 -9.71 11.46 -9.25
N GLU A 147 -9.41 12.65 -8.76
CA GLU A 147 -8.31 13.45 -9.24
C GLU A 147 -7.20 13.45 -8.19
N ILE A 148 -5.99 13.16 -8.64
CA ILE A 148 -4.77 13.33 -7.87
C ILE A 148 -4.17 14.64 -8.32
N HIS A 149 -4.37 15.70 -7.54
CA HIS A 149 -3.78 17.00 -7.78
C HIS A 149 -2.29 16.95 -7.49
N ILE A 150 -1.52 17.61 -8.34
CA ILE A 150 -0.06 17.62 -8.32
C ILE A 150 0.37 19.07 -8.15
N SER A 151 1.15 19.33 -7.11
CA SER A 151 1.83 20.60 -6.90
C SER A 151 3.32 20.38 -6.77
N THR A 152 4.11 21.27 -7.36
CA THR A 152 5.55 21.31 -7.08
C THR A 152 5.75 21.64 -5.60
N PRO A 153 6.70 20.98 -4.92
CA PRO A 153 7.20 21.51 -3.66
C PRO A 153 7.65 22.94 -3.95
N ARG A 154 7.19 23.91 -3.15
CA ARG A 154 7.63 25.30 -3.30
C ARG A 154 9.16 25.29 -3.37
N GLU A 155 9.71 25.83 -4.45
CA GLU A 155 11.12 26.13 -4.55
C GLU A 155 11.50 26.83 -3.24
N VAL A 156 12.46 26.26 -2.52
CA VAL A 156 13.19 27.02 -1.51
C VAL A 156 13.86 28.11 -2.33
N ILE A 157 13.23 29.28 -2.35
CA ILE A 157 13.77 30.49 -2.95
C ILE A 157 15.17 30.64 -2.35
N SER A 158 16.19 30.38 -3.14
CA SER A 158 17.56 30.75 -2.81
C SER A 158 17.56 32.26 -2.70
N CYS A 159 17.66 32.76 -1.46
CA CYS A 159 18.02 34.14 -1.23
C CYS A 159 19.45 34.32 -1.74
N ASP A 160 19.58 34.99 -2.89
CA ASP A 160 20.82 35.69 -3.26
C ASP A 160 20.97 36.96 -2.39
#